data_AF-A0A963SI91-F1
#
_entry.id   AF-A0A963SI91-F1
#
_cell.length_a   1.000
_cell.length_b   1.000
_cell.length_c   1.000
_cell.angle_alpha   90.00
_cell.angle_beta   90.00
_cell.angle_gamma   90.00
#
_symmetry.space_group_name_H-M   'P 1'
#
loop_
_entity.id
_entity.type
_entity.pdbx_description
1 polymer ?
#
loop_
_entity_poly.entity_id
_entity_poly.type
_entity_poly.pdbx_seq_one_letter_code
_entity_poly.pdbx_strand_id
1 'polypeptide(L)'
;MTDYVTRAGLQVYPALADLLETQVLPVLGRDVDAFWQGFASLLADMAPRNRALLAKRDELQAQIDAWHKGRAGQPHDAGAYRAFLEQIGYLVPEPAPFEIGTQDVDAEIATMAGPQLVVPILNARFLLNAANARWGSLY
;
A
#
# COMPACT_ATOMS: atom_id res chain seq x y z
N MET A 1 -14.64 21.22 17.79
CA MET A 1 -14.21 19.88 18.23
C MET A 1 -14.99 18.89 17.40
N THR A 2 -14.30 17.93 16.80
CA THR A 2 -14.98 16.87 16.06
C THR A 2 -15.27 15.76 17.07
N ASP A 3 -16.55 15.53 17.35
CA ASP A 3 -16.95 14.48 18.28
C ASP A 3 -16.79 13.13 17.58
N TYR A 4 -15.84 12.31 18.04
CA TYR A 4 -15.62 10.96 17.54
C TYR A 4 -16.64 9.99 18.14
N VAL A 5 -16.96 8.92 17.42
CA VAL A 5 -17.74 7.79 17.95
C VAL A 5 -16.81 6.64 18.32
N THR A 6 -17.13 5.96 19.43
CA THR A 6 -16.35 4.79 19.84
C THR A 6 -16.93 3.52 19.22
N ARG A 7 -16.08 2.69 18.59
CA ARG A 7 -16.42 1.36 18.06
C ARG A 7 -15.30 0.39 18.39
N ALA A 8 -15.60 -0.69 19.13
CA ALA A 8 -14.61 -1.67 19.55
C ALA A 8 -13.32 -1.04 20.15
N GLY A 9 -13.47 0.05 20.92
CA GLY A 9 -12.35 0.79 21.52
C GLY A 9 -11.63 1.79 20.59
N LEU A 10 -11.97 1.83 19.30
CA LEU A 10 -11.44 2.79 18.32
C LEU A 10 -12.24 4.10 18.37
N GLN A 11 -11.56 5.23 18.23
CA GLN A 11 -12.18 6.54 17.99
C GLN A 11 -12.33 6.74 16.47
N VAL A 12 -13.56 6.73 15.96
CA VAL A 12 -13.88 6.76 14.52
C VAL A 12 -14.63 8.05 14.20
N TYR A 13 -14.30 8.67 13.06
CA TYR A 13 -15.03 9.85 12.59
C TYR A 13 -16.50 9.48 12.30
N PRO A 14 -17.50 10.24 12.77
CA PRO A 14 -18.90 9.84 12.68
C PRO A 14 -19.37 9.51 11.26
N ALA A 15 -18.98 10.32 10.27
CA ALA A 15 -19.40 10.07 8.88
C ALA A 15 -18.80 8.79 8.29
N LEU A 16 -17.62 8.36 8.76
CA LEU A 16 -17.03 7.09 8.35
C LEU A 16 -17.76 5.91 8.99
N ALA A 17 -18.09 6.02 10.28
CA ALA A 17 -18.87 4.99 10.97
C ALA A 17 -20.25 4.83 10.31
N ASP A 18 -20.96 5.94 10.08
CA ASP A 18 -22.26 5.96 9.42
C ASP A 18 -22.21 5.36 8.01
N LEU A 19 -21.22 5.74 7.19
CA LEU A 19 -21.01 5.17 5.86
C LEU A 19 -20.87 3.64 5.91
N LEU A 20 -20.03 3.13 6.80
CA LEU A 20 -19.78 1.69 6.90
C LEU A 20 -21.02 0.94 7.41
N GLU A 21 -21.66 1.46 8.44
CA GLU A 21 -22.78 0.81 9.13
C GLU A 21 -24.08 0.82 8.32
N THR A 22 -24.31 1.87 7.53
CA THR A 22 -25.59 2.07 6.83
C THR A 22 -25.53 1.80 5.33
N GLN A 23 -24.37 2.01 4.69
CA GLN A 23 -24.27 1.93 3.21
C GLN A 23 -23.40 0.79 2.72
N VAL A 24 -22.34 0.40 3.45
CA VAL A 24 -21.37 -0.60 2.97
C VAL A 24 -21.67 -1.99 3.51
N LEU A 25 -21.63 -2.17 4.83
CA LEU A 25 -21.74 -3.51 5.45
C LEU A 25 -23.09 -4.20 5.20
N PRO A 26 -24.25 -3.51 5.22
CA PRO A 26 -25.54 -4.14 4.93
C PRO A 26 -25.63 -4.70 3.51
N VAL A 27 -25.12 -3.97 2.51
CA VAL A 27 -25.11 -4.40 1.10
C VAL A 27 -24.23 -5.63 0.91
N LEU A 28 -23.17 -5.75 1.70
CA LEU A 28 -22.27 -6.91 1.71
C LEU A 28 -22.77 -8.07 2.59
N GLY A 29 -23.89 -7.91 3.29
CA GLY A 29 -24.42 -8.91 4.23
C GLY A 29 -23.46 -9.21 5.39
N ARG A 30 -22.71 -8.21 5.86
CA ARG A 30 -21.72 -8.35 6.94
C ARG A 30 -22.24 -7.77 8.24
N ASP A 31 -21.94 -8.47 9.33
CA ASP A 31 -22.26 -8.01 10.69
C ASP A 31 -21.37 -6.84 11.10
N VAL A 32 -22.00 -5.79 11.65
CA VAL A 32 -21.34 -4.53 12.01
C VAL A 32 -20.40 -4.71 13.19
N ASP A 33 -20.85 -5.39 14.25
CA ASP A 33 -20.06 -5.56 15.46
C ASP A 33 -18.86 -6.48 15.21
N ALA A 34 -19.06 -7.59 14.50
CA ALA A 34 -18.00 -8.50 14.09
C ALA A 34 -16.96 -7.79 13.20
N PHE A 35 -17.39 -6.92 12.30
CA PHE A 35 -16.47 -6.10 11.49
C PHE A 35 -15.60 -5.21 12.38
N TRP A 36 -16.20 -4.43 13.28
CA TRP A 36 -15.45 -3.48 14.11
C TRP A 36 -14.49 -4.18 15.07
N GLN A 37 -14.91 -5.30 15.66
CA GLN A 37 -14.04 -6.11 16.53
C GLN A 37 -12.87 -6.71 15.75
N GLY A 38 -13.14 -7.28 14.57
CA GLY A 38 -12.11 -7.83 13.70
C GLY A 38 -11.12 -6.75 13.24
N PHE A 39 -11.62 -5.58 12.87
CA PHE A 39 -10.79 -4.44 12.47
C PHE A 39 -9.91 -3.93 13.63
N ALA A 40 -10.48 -3.78 14.83
CA ALA A 40 -9.72 -3.39 16.01
C ALA A 40 -8.61 -4.39 16.36
N SER A 41 -8.90 -5.70 16.30
CA SER A 41 -7.90 -6.75 16.50
C SER A 41 -6.80 -6.69 15.44
N LEU A 42 -7.16 -6.52 14.16
CA LEU A 42 -6.19 -6.41 13.08
C LEU A 42 -5.28 -5.19 13.27
N LEU A 43 -5.83 -4.05 13.69
CA LEU A 43 -5.04 -2.86 13.98
C LEU A 43 -4.08 -3.06 15.15
N ALA A 44 -4.53 -3.72 16.22
CA ALA A 44 -3.68 -4.02 17.37
C ALA A 44 -2.42 -4.81 16.95
N ASP A 45 -2.58 -5.78 16.05
CA ASP A 45 -1.48 -6.63 15.60
C ASP A 45 -0.63 -5.98 14.49
N MET A 46 -1.27 -5.34 13.52
CA MET A 46 -0.61 -4.89 12.28
C MET A 46 -0.12 -3.45 12.33
N ALA A 47 -0.74 -2.55 13.10
CA ALA A 47 -0.32 -1.15 13.16
C ALA A 47 1.11 -0.98 13.71
N PRO A 48 1.54 -1.69 14.77
CA PRO A 48 2.94 -1.65 15.22
C PRO A 48 3.93 -2.14 14.15
N ARG A 49 3.58 -3.23 13.44
CA ARG A 49 4.40 -3.77 12.35
C ARG A 49 4.53 -2.79 11.19
N ASN A 50 3.43 -2.16 10.79
CA ASN A 50 3.44 -1.15 9.73
C ASN A 50 4.33 0.04 10.10
N ARG A 51 4.26 0.54 11.35
CA ARG A 51 5.16 1.59 11.83
C ARG A 51 6.63 1.16 11.80
N ALA A 52 6.93 -0.08 12.19
CA ALA A 52 8.30 -0.62 12.12
C ALA A 52 8.82 -0.69 10.67
N LEU A 53 7.98 -1.03 9.70
CA LEU A 53 8.34 -1.03 8.29
C LEU A 53 8.66 0.37 7.76
N LEU A 54 7.90 1.39 8.18
CA LEU A 54 8.20 2.79 7.84
C LEU A 54 9.53 3.24 8.46
N ALA A 55 9.73 2.97 9.75
CA ALA A 55 10.99 3.27 10.44
C ALA A 55 12.18 2.58 9.76
N LYS A 56 12.02 1.35 9.28
CA LYS A 56 13.07 0.65 8.53
C LYS A 56 13.42 1.36 7.22
N ARG A 57 12.43 1.91 6.50
CA ARG A 57 12.69 2.70 5.29
C ARG A 57 13.50 3.96 5.61
N ASP A 58 13.11 4.68 6.67
CA ASP A 58 13.81 5.88 7.10
C ASP A 58 15.26 5.57 7.52
N GLU A 59 15.46 4.47 8.26
CA GLU A 59 16.78 4.00 8.69
C GLU A 59 17.68 3.66 7.50
N LEU A 60 17.17 2.95 6.49
CA LEU A 60 17.91 2.61 5.28
C LEU A 60 18.27 3.85 4.48
N GLN A 61 17.33 4.78 4.30
CA GLN A 61 17.58 6.02 3.58
C GLN A 61 18.62 6.89 4.29
N ALA A 62 18.54 7.01 5.62
CA ALA A 62 19.50 7.77 6.40
C ALA A 62 20.93 7.21 6.28
N GLN A 63 21.08 5.88 6.24
CA GLN A 63 22.37 5.22 6.03
C GLN A 63 22.91 5.48 4.62
N ILE A 64 22.06 5.41 3.58
CA ILE A 64 22.43 5.71 2.19
C ILE A 64 22.87 7.17 2.06
N ASP A 65 22.10 8.11 2.62
CA ASP A 65 22.43 9.53 2.62
C ASP A 65 23.78 9.80 3.31
N ALA A 66 24.01 9.17 4.47
CA ALA A 66 25.27 9.29 5.20
C ALA A 66 26.45 8.71 4.41
N TRP A 67 26.26 7.59 3.71
CA TRP A 67 27.29 6.95 2.89
C TRP A 67 27.77 7.89 1.77
N HIS A 68 26.83 8.55 1.08
CA HIS A 68 27.14 9.49 0.01
C HIS A 68 27.75 10.80 0.54
N LYS A 69 27.21 11.36 1.63
CA LYS A 69 27.76 12.58 2.26
C LYS A 69 29.21 12.37 2.72
N GLY A 70 29.52 11.21 3.30
CA GLY A 70 30.88 10.87 3.75
C GLY A 70 31.90 10.66 2.61
N ARG A 71 31.45 10.56 1.36
CA ARG A 71 32.29 10.35 0.17
C ARG A 71 32.15 11.47 -0.86
N ALA A 72 31.65 12.63 -0.43
CA ALA A 72 31.48 13.79 -1.31
C ALA A 72 32.81 14.16 -2.01
N GLY A 73 32.74 14.40 -3.32
CA GLY A 73 33.90 14.74 -4.15
C GLY A 73 34.78 13.57 -4.60
N GLN A 74 34.51 12.34 -4.13
CA GLN A 74 35.20 11.14 -4.59
C GLN A 74 34.46 10.51 -5.80
N PRO A 75 35.17 9.85 -6.73
CA PRO A 75 34.54 9.00 -7.72
C PRO A 75 33.70 7.91 -7.06
N HIS A 76 32.58 7.53 -7.70
CA HIS A 76 31.72 6.48 -7.18
C HIS A 76 32.36 5.09 -7.38
N ASP A 77 32.57 4.37 -6.28
CA ASP A 77 32.99 2.96 -6.28
C ASP A 77 31.76 2.04 -6.14
N ALA A 78 31.37 1.42 -7.23
CA ALA A 78 30.21 0.53 -7.28
C ALA A 78 30.40 -0.76 -6.47
N GLY A 79 31.63 -1.28 -6.35
CA GLY A 79 31.91 -2.48 -5.57
C GLY A 79 31.76 -2.22 -4.08
N ALA A 80 32.34 -1.11 -3.61
CA ALA A 80 32.19 -0.66 -2.23
C ALA A 80 30.74 -0.29 -1.90
N TYR A 81 30.02 0.32 -2.84
CA TYR A 81 28.61 0.68 -2.63
C TYR A 81 27.70 -0.55 -2.54
N ARG A 82 27.89 -1.55 -3.40
CA ARG A 82 27.15 -2.81 -3.33
C ARG A 82 27.38 -3.52 -2.00
N ALA A 83 28.64 -3.67 -1.58
CA ALA A 83 28.97 -4.31 -0.30
C ALA A 83 28.32 -3.59 0.88
N PHE A 84 28.27 -2.25 0.85
CA PHE A 84 27.55 -1.46 1.84
C PHE A 84 26.03 -1.74 1.84
N LEU A 85 25.38 -1.78 0.67
CA LEU A 85 23.95 -2.07 0.57
C LEU A 85 23.60 -3.48 1.08
N GLU A 86 24.47 -4.46 0.85
CA GLU A 86 24.34 -5.81 1.41
C GLU A 86 24.52 -5.79 2.94
N GLN A 87 25.52 -5.06 3.44
CA GLN A 87 25.81 -4.94 4.87
C GLN A 87 24.64 -4.33 5.68
N ILE A 88 23.97 -3.31 5.16
CA ILE A 88 22.83 -2.67 5.84
C ILE A 88 21.51 -3.44 5.66
N GLY A 89 21.54 -4.55 4.91
CA GLY A 89 20.37 -5.36 4.59
C GLY A 89 19.41 -4.71 3.59
N TYR A 90 19.89 -3.75 2.79
CA TYR A 90 19.11 -3.18 1.68
C TYR A 90 19.08 -4.15 0.50
N LEU A 91 20.24 -4.68 0.11
CA LEU A 91 20.35 -5.74 -0.86
C LEU A 91 20.42 -7.08 -0.12
N VAL A 92 19.47 -7.97 -0.42
CA VAL A 92 19.36 -9.30 0.20
C VAL A 92 19.73 -10.39 -0.81
N PRO A 93 20.15 -11.59 -0.37
CA PRO A 93 20.38 -12.71 -1.26
C PRO A 93 19.15 -13.01 -2.11
N GLU A 94 19.39 -13.33 -3.38
CA GLU A 94 18.33 -13.78 -4.28
C GLU A 94 17.71 -15.09 -3.74
N PRO A 95 16.38 -15.19 -3.67
CA PRO A 95 15.74 -16.44 -3.27
C PRO A 95 15.93 -17.52 -4.34
N ALA A 96 15.76 -18.79 -3.95
CA ALA A 96 15.74 -19.88 -4.91
C ALA A 96 14.61 -19.70 -5.94
N PRO A 97 14.79 -20.18 -7.20
CA PRO A 97 13.73 -20.12 -8.21
C PRO A 97 12.43 -20.76 -7.72
N PHE A 98 11.31 -20.09 -8.01
CA PHE A 98 9.97 -20.56 -7.71
C PHE A 98 8.98 -20.07 -8.78
N GLU A 99 7.81 -20.70 -8.86
CA GLU A 99 6.69 -20.25 -9.68
C GLU A 99 5.60 -19.64 -8.80
N ILE A 100 4.98 -18.56 -9.26
CA ILE A 100 3.84 -17.93 -8.56
C ILE A 100 2.62 -18.84 -8.62
N GLY A 101 1.85 -18.91 -7.52
CA GLY A 101 0.69 -19.81 -7.38
C GLY A 101 -0.69 -19.15 -7.47
N THR A 102 -0.76 -17.89 -7.91
CA THR A 102 -2.00 -17.10 -7.90
C THR A 102 -3.03 -17.67 -8.88
N GLN A 103 -4.27 -17.85 -8.42
CA GLN A 103 -5.40 -18.36 -9.19
C GLN A 103 -6.51 -17.31 -9.28
N ASP A 104 -7.53 -17.56 -10.12
CA ASP A 104 -8.73 -16.72 -10.27
C ASP A 104 -8.43 -15.25 -10.62
N VAL A 105 -7.48 -15.03 -11.53
CA VAL A 105 -7.07 -13.69 -12.00
C VAL A 105 -7.81 -13.35 -13.30
N ASP A 106 -8.43 -12.17 -13.36
CA ASP A 106 -9.10 -11.65 -14.56
C ASP A 106 -8.15 -11.59 -15.79
N ALA A 107 -8.72 -11.81 -16.97
CA ALA A 107 -7.95 -11.87 -18.23
C ALA A 107 -7.17 -10.57 -18.52
N GLU A 108 -7.75 -9.42 -18.17
CA GLU A 108 -7.12 -8.10 -18.30
C GLU A 108 -5.78 -7.98 -17.56
N ILE A 109 -5.56 -8.80 -16.53
CA ILE A 109 -4.32 -8.84 -15.75
C ILE A 109 -3.46 -10.04 -16.16
N ALA A 110 -4.07 -11.21 -16.37
CA ALA A 110 -3.33 -12.46 -16.53
C ALA A 110 -2.82 -12.72 -17.96
N THR A 111 -3.56 -12.33 -18.98
CA THR A 111 -3.31 -12.79 -20.38
C THR A 111 -3.33 -11.69 -21.42
N MET A 112 -3.77 -10.48 -21.07
CA MET A 112 -3.85 -9.34 -21.99
C MET A 112 -2.70 -8.37 -21.79
N ALA A 113 -2.12 -7.89 -22.90
CA ALA A 113 -1.20 -6.75 -22.89
C ALA A 113 -1.97 -5.48 -23.24
N GLY A 114 -1.89 -4.44 -22.41
CA GLY A 114 -2.58 -3.19 -22.68
C GLY A 114 -2.21 -2.06 -21.71
N PRO A 115 -2.73 -0.85 -21.96
CA PRO A 115 -2.51 0.29 -21.08
C PRO A 115 -3.18 0.10 -19.70
N GLN A 116 -2.55 0.63 -18.65
CA GLN A 116 -3.14 0.75 -17.32
C GLN A 116 -3.27 2.23 -16.94
N LEU A 117 -4.51 2.71 -16.78
CA LEU A 117 -4.81 4.10 -16.44
C LEU A 117 -4.82 4.30 -14.92
N VAL A 118 -4.23 5.41 -14.45
CA VAL A 118 -4.24 5.82 -13.03
C VAL A 118 -4.98 7.15 -12.90
N VAL A 119 -5.93 7.22 -11.96
CA VAL A 119 -6.84 8.36 -11.81
C VAL A 119 -7.19 8.62 -10.33
N PRO A 120 -7.39 9.88 -9.89
CA PRO A 120 -7.79 10.17 -8.52
C PRO A 120 -9.26 9.80 -8.28
N ILE A 121 -9.51 8.85 -7.39
CA ILE A 121 -10.87 8.31 -7.10
C ILE A 121 -11.84 9.38 -6.54
N LEU A 122 -11.33 10.42 -5.89
CA LEU A 122 -12.14 11.51 -5.32
C LEU A 122 -12.75 12.44 -6.38
N ASN A 123 -12.30 12.35 -7.64
CA ASN A 123 -12.91 13.09 -8.74
C ASN A 123 -13.83 12.15 -9.53
N ALA A 124 -15.14 12.20 -9.24
CA ALA A 124 -16.14 11.34 -9.86
C ALA A 124 -16.15 11.44 -11.40
N ARG A 125 -15.89 12.63 -11.97
CA ARG A 125 -15.80 12.80 -13.43
C ARG A 125 -14.63 12.03 -14.00
N PHE A 126 -13.46 12.14 -13.37
CA PHE A 126 -12.28 11.41 -13.84
C PHE A 126 -12.43 9.91 -13.64
N LEU A 127 -13.04 9.46 -12.54
CA LEU A 127 -13.35 8.05 -12.29
C LEU A 127 -14.26 7.47 -13.40
N LEU A 128 -15.35 8.16 -13.74
CA LEU A 128 -16.27 7.72 -14.80
C LEU A 128 -15.61 7.73 -16.18
N ASN A 129 -14.82 8.76 -16.48
CA ASN A 129 -14.05 8.80 -17.72
C ASN A 129 -13.05 7.64 -17.80
N ALA A 130 -12.37 7.33 -16.70
CA ALA A 130 -11.40 6.24 -16.65
C ALA A 130 -12.06 4.88 -16.83
N ALA A 131 -13.22 4.65 -16.20
CA ALA A 131 -13.99 3.42 -16.42
C ALA A 131 -14.41 3.25 -17.89
N ASN A 132 -14.85 4.33 -18.52
CA ASN A 132 -15.26 4.32 -19.93
C ASN A 132 -14.08 4.29 -20.91
N ALA A 133 -12.87 4.63 -20.47
CA ALA A 133 -11.66 4.62 -21.31
C ALA A 133 -11.21 3.21 -21.73
N ARG A 134 -11.94 2.15 -21.34
CA ARG A 134 -11.78 0.81 -21.91
C ARG A 134 -11.91 0.82 -23.44
N TRP A 135 -12.76 1.71 -23.97
CA TRP A 135 -12.89 1.96 -25.41
C TRP A 135 -12.86 3.46 -25.67
N GLY A 136 -11.91 3.90 -26.51
CA GLY A 136 -11.78 5.30 -26.92
C GLY A 136 -11.79 5.42 -28.44
N SER A 137 -12.24 6.57 -28.96
CA SER A 137 -12.14 6.87 -30.39
C SER A 137 -10.68 6.89 -30.84
N LEU A 138 -10.40 6.25 -31.98
CA LEU A 138 -9.09 6.32 -32.64
C LEU A 138 -9.00 7.50 -33.63
N TYR A 139 -10.14 7.96 -34.17
CA TYR A 139 -10.22 9.06 -35.13
C TYR A 139 -9.76 10.40 -34.52
#